data_AF-A0A1F8QXD3-F1
#
_entry.id   AF-A0A1F8QXD3-F1
#
_cell.length_a   1.000
_cell.length_b   1.000
_cell.length_c   1.000
_cell.angle_alpha   90.00
_cell.angle_beta   90.00
_cell.angle_gamma   90.00
#
_symmetry.space_group_name_H-M   'P 1'
#
loop_
_entity.id
_entity.type
_entity.pdbx_description
1 polymer ?
#
loop_
_entity_poly.entity_id
_entity_poly.type
_entity_poly.pdbx_seq_one_letter_code
_entity_poly.pdbx_strand_id
1 'polypeptide(L)'
;MRTHVVLPDRLIEEIDGTVGKRKRSRFVEEAIREKLKRGALLKALKETAGILSPEEYPEWETSDKAAAWIRESRRHDEERLRRLRRD
;
A
#
# COMPACT_ATOMS: atom_id res chain seq x y z
N MET A 1 -6.33 -23.45 -12.22
CA MET A 1 -5.44 -24.45 -11.58
C MET A 1 -5.89 -24.66 -10.13
N ARG A 2 -5.95 -25.90 -9.64
CA ARG A 2 -6.25 -26.19 -8.23
C ARG A 2 -4.97 -26.66 -7.56
N THR A 3 -4.61 -26.02 -6.45
CA THR A 3 -3.41 -26.35 -5.66
C THR A 3 -3.84 -26.84 -4.29
N HIS A 4 -3.28 -27.95 -3.83
CA HIS A 4 -3.48 -28.45 -2.47
C HIS A 4 -2.39 -27.88 -1.56
N VAL A 5 -2.79 -27.28 -0.43
CA VAL A 5 -1.88 -26.74 0.58
C VAL A 5 -2.22 -27.34 1.93
N VAL A 6 -1.19 -27.71 2.70
CA VAL A 6 -1.34 -28.27 4.04
C VAL A 6 -1.23 -27.12 5.04
N LEU A 7 -2.21 -27.00 5.93
CA LEU A 7 -2.27 -25.99 6.98
C LEU A 7 -2.50 -26.69 8.33
N PRO A 8 -1.91 -26.23 9.44
CA PRO A 8 -2.18 -26.78 10.76
C PRO A 8 -3.65 -26.64 11.14
N ASP A 9 -4.20 -27.61 11.88
CA ASP A 9 -5.62 -27.63 12.28
C ASP A 9 -6.03 -26.36 13.02
N ARG A 10 -5.20 -25.90 13.96
CA ARG A 10 -5.41 -24.65 14.69
C ARG A 10 -5.62 -23.45 13.75
N LEU A 11 -4.86 -23.36 12.66
CA LEU A 11 -5.00 -22.26 11.71
C LEU A 11 -6.32 -22.35 10.94
N ILE A 12 -6.76 -23.57 10.61
CA ILE A 12 -8.06 -23.80 9.98
C ILE A 12 -9.20 -23.41 10.92
N GLU A 13 -9.11 -23.76 12.21
CA GLU A 13 -10.08 -23.37 13.23
C GLU A 13 -10.17 -21.85 13.41
N GLU A 14 -9.03 -21.16 13.43
CA GLU A 14 -8.97 -19.70 13.50
C GLU A 14 -9.61 -19.05 12.26
N ILE A 15 -9.34 -19.56 11.05
CA ILE A 15 -9.97 -19.09 9.82
C ILE A 15 -11.49 -19.32 9.87
N ASP A 16 -11.92 -20.50 10.31
CA ASP A 16 -13.33 -20.84 10.45
C ASP A 16 -14.07 -19.92 11.43
N GLY A 17 -13.46 -19.64 12.58
CA GLY A 17 -14.01 -18.70 13.56
C GLY A 17 -14.12 -17.28 13.00
N THR A 18 -13.22 -16.90 12.10
CA THR A 18 -13.16 -15.55 11.53
C THR A 18 -14.13 -15.35 10.36
N VAL A 19 -14.16 -16.27 9.39
CA VAL A 19 -14.91 -16.10 8.13
C VAL A 19 -15.99 -17.17 7.88
N GLY A 20 -16.03 -18.22 8.70
CA GLY A 20 -16.91 -19.37 8.53
C GLY A 20 -16.37 -20.42 7.54
N LYS A 21 -16.84 -21.66 7.72
CA LYS A 21 -16.34 -22.87 7.03
C LYS A 21 -16.36 -22.83 5.49
N ARG A 22 -17.25 -22.03 4.90
CA ARG A 22 -17.43 -21.95 3.43
C ARG A 22 -16.59 -20.87 2.75
N LYS A 23 -15.82 -20.08 3.51
CA LYS A 23 -15.06 -18.93 2.97
C LYS A 23 -13.53 -19.10 3.04
N ARG A 24 -13.04 -20.28 3.44
CA ARG A 24 -11.60 -20.56 3.61
C ARG A 24 -10.78 -20.25 2.36
N SER A 25 -11.16 -20.80 1.19
CA SER A 25 -10.37 -20.60 -0.04
C SER A 25 -10.26 -19.13 -0.43
N ARG A 26 -11.36 -18.37 -0.27
CA ARG A 26 -11.35 -16.92 -0.53
C ARG A 26 -10.45 -16.19 0.45
N PHE A 27 -10.54 -16.51 1.74
CA PHE A 27 -9.68 -15.92 2.76
C PHE A 27 -8.19 -16.20 2.48
N VAL A 28 -7.84 -17.43 2.15
CA VAL A 28 -6.46 -17.83 1.81
C VAL A 28 -5.98 -17.10 0.55
N GLU A 29 -6.81 -16.99 -0.48
CA GLU A 29 -6.48 -16.23 -1.70
C GLU A 29 -6.18 -14.76 -1.39
N GLU A 30 -7.08 -14.10 -0.64
CA GLU A 30 -6.94 -12.69 -0.26
C GLU A 30 -5.67 -12.47 0.58
N ALA A 31 -5.40 -13.35 1.56
CA ALA A 31 -4.20 -13.28 2.39
C ALA A 31 -2.91 -13.47 1.59
N ILE A 32 -2.86 -14.43 0.66
CA ILE A 32 -1.71 -14.64 -0.22
C ILE A 32 -1.49 -13.41 -1.11
N ARG A 33 -2.55 -12.86 -1.70
CA ARG A 33 -2.49 -11.66 -2.55
C ARG A 33 -1.93 -10.47 -1.78
N GLU A 34 -2.39 -10.26 -0.55
CA GLU A 34 -1.88 -9.19 0.32
C GLU A 34 -0.39 -9.39 0.63
N LYS A 35 0.01 -10.61 1.00
CA LYS A 35 1.41 -10.93 1.32
C LYS A 35 2.33 -10.72 0.14
N LEU A 36 1.92 -11.15 -1.06
CA LEU A 36 2.67 -10.95 -2.30
C LEU A 36 2.79 -9.46 -2.64
N LYS A 37 1.70 -8.70 -2.55
CA LYS A 37 1.71 -7.24 -2.77
C LYS A 37 2.68 -6.54 -1.82
N ARG A 38 2.66 -6.89 -0.53
CA ARG A 38 3.59 -6.32 0.46
C ARG A 38 5.04 -6.71 0.17
N GLY A 39 5.29 -7.96 -0.23
CA GLY A 39 6.62 -8.42 -0.63
C GLY A 39 7.16 -7.66 -1.84
N ALA A 40 6.33 -7.49 -2.88
CA ALA A 40 6.69 -6.73 -4.08
C ALA A 40 6.97 -5.26 -3.75
N LEU A 41 6.15 -4.62 -2.92
CA LEU A 41 6.38 -3.23 -2.47
C LEU A 41 7.71 -3.10 -1.72
N LEU A 42 7.99 -3.98 -0.76
CA LEU A 42 9.25 -3.95 -0.02
C LEU A 42 10.46 -4.16 -0.92
N LYS A 43 10.35 -5.03 -1.92
CA LYS A 43 11.40 -5.23 -2.91
C LYS A 43 11.64 -3.96 -3.71
N ALA A 44 10.58 -3.34 -4.25
CA ALA A 44 10.67 -2.10 -5.01
C ALA A 44 11.32 -0.99 -4.19
N LEU A 45 10.87 -0.78 -2.94
CA LEU A 45 11.44 0.24 -2.05
C LEU A 45 12.94 0.05 -1.80
N LYS A 46 13.40 -1.20 -1.70
CA LYS A 46 14.84 -1.50 -1.55
C LYS A 46 15.61 -1.25 -2.84
N GLU A 47 15.08 -1.69 -3.97
CA GLU A 47 15.72 -1.55 -5.29
C GLU A 47 15.82 -0.09 -5.73
N THR A 48 14.87 0.75 -5.33
CA THR A 48 14.83 2.18 -5.69
C THR A 48 15.33 3.10 -4.57
N ALA A 49 15.92 2.55 -3.50
CA ALA A 49 16.43 3.35 -2.40
C ALA A 49 17.51 4.33 -2.91
N GLY A 50 17.36 5.61 -2.57
CA GLY A 50 18.30 6.66 -2.97
C GLY A 50 18.05 7.27 -4.35
N ILE A 51 17.01 6.85 -5.10
CA ILE A 51 16.66 7.47 -6.39
C ILE A 51 16.20 8.93 -6.26
N LEU A 52 15.76 9.33 -5.06
CA LEU A 52 15.35 10.69 -4.75
C LEU A 52 16.46 11.34 -3.92
N SER A 53 17.46 11.90 -4.61
CA SER A 53 18.59 12.56 -3.96
C SER A 53 18.17 13.91 -3.36
N PRO A 54 18.70 14.31 -2.19
CA PRO A 54 18.48 15.65 -1.64
C PRO A 54 18.95 16.79 -2.56
N GLU A 55 19.97 16.53 -3.39
CA GLU A 55 20.52 17.50 -4.33
C GLU A 55 19.55 17.79 -5.48
N GLU A 56 18.88 16.76 -6.01
CA GLU A 56 17.90 16.91 -7.10
C GLU A 56 16.50 17.26 -6.57
N TYR A 57 16.17 16.85 -5.35
CA TYR A 57 14.86 17.03 -4.71
C TYR A 57 14.99 17.67 -3.31
N PRO A 58 15.48 18.93 -3.22
CA PRO A 58 15.73 19.59 -1.94
C PRO A 58 14.47 19.81 -1.09
N GLU A 59 13.28 19.87 -1.71
CA GLU A 59 11.99 19.91 -1.03
C GLU A 59 11.65 18.63 -0.27
N TRP A 60 12.33 17.51 -0.57
CA TRP A 60 12.09 16.20 0.03
C TRP A 60 13.22 15.72 0.94
N GLU A 61 14.27 16.52 1.09
CA GLU A 61 15.46 16.21 1.92
C GLU A 61 15.10 15.84 3.37
N THR A 62 14.10 16.52 3.96
CA THR A 62 13.66 16.24 5.33
C THR A 62 12.15 16.04 5.38
N SER A 63 11.68 15.33 6.42
CA SER A 63 10.25 15.13 6.63
C SER A 63 9.47 16.44 6.75
N ASP A 64 10.06 17.48 7.36
CA ASP A 64 9.42 18.79 7.50
C ASP A 64 9.30 19.53 6.16
N LYS A 65 10.36 19.49 5.34
CA LYS A 65 10.35 20.06 3.99
C LYS A 65 9.35 19.32 3.09
N ALA A 66 9.36 17.98 3.13
CA ALA A 66 8.41 17.17 2.39
C ALA A 66 6.96 17.47 2.81
N ALA A 67 6.70 17.60 4.11
CA ALA A 67 5.39 17.97 4.61
C ALA A 67 4.97 19.39 4.18
N ALA A 68 5.90 20.35 4.14
CA ALA A 68 5.64 21.69 3.63
C ALA A 68 5.29 21.68 2.14
N TRP A 69 6.06 20.92 1.34
CA TRP A 69 5.81 20.73 -0.09
C TRP A 69 4.44 20.11 -0.35
N ILE A 70 4.06 19.05 0.38
CA ILE A 70 2.72 18.44 0.28
C ILE A 70 1.61 19.46 0.58
N ARG A 71 1.77 20.26 1.64
CA ARG A 71 0.78 21.28 2.01
C ARG A 71 0.61 22.33 0.90
N GLU A 72 1.70 22.80 0.31
CA GLU A 72 1.65 23.77 -0.79
C GLU A 72 1.02 23.16 -2.04
N SER A 73 1.44 21.96 -2.43
CA SER A 73 0.85 21.24 -3.57
C SER A 73 -0.67 21.08 -3.44
N ARG A 74 -1.16 20.72 -2.24
CA ARG A 74 -2.60 20.62 -1.97
C ARG A 74 -3.32 21.97 -2.07
N ARG A 75 -2.73 23.06 -1.59
CA ARG A 75 -3.32 24.41 -1.74
C ARG A 75 -3.48 24.79 -3.20
N HIS A 76 -2.45 24.58 -4.01
CA HIS A 76 -2.51 24.85 -5.45
C HIS A 76 -3.58 24.01 -6.15
N ASP A 77 -3.72 22.73 -5.78
CA ASP A 77 -4.78 21.87 -6.29
C ASP A 77 -6.18 22.37 -5.90
N GLU A 78 -6.37 22.77 -4.65
CA GLU A 78 -7.64 23.36 -4.19
C GLU A 78 -7.99 24.64 -4.94
N GLU A 79 -7.04 25.54 -5.14
CA GLU A 79 -7.23 26.76 -5.92
C GLU A 79 -7.61 26.48 -7.37
N ARG A 80 -6.90 25.55 -8.01
CA ARG A 80 -7.22 25.11 -9.37
C ARG A 80 -8.62 24.54 -9.45
N LEU A 81 -8.99 23.64 -8.54
CA LEU A 81 -10.31 23.03 -8.49
C LEU A 81 -11.41 24.06 -8.23
N ARG A 82 -11.15 25.10 -7.41
CA ARG A 82 -12.11 26.19 -7.19
C ARG A 82 -12.33 27.02 -8.45
N ARG A 83 -11.29 27.27 -9.25
CA ARG A 83 -11.41 27.99 -10.54
C ARG A 83 -12.27 27.18 -11.52
N LEU A 84 -11.94 25.90 -11.72
CA LEU A 84 -12.69 25.01 -12.62
C LEU A 84 -14.15 24.78 -12.24
N ARG A 85 -14.53 25.01 -10.98
CA ARG A 85 -15.92 24.92 -10.51
C ARG A 85 -16.71 26.22 -10.69
N ARG A 86 -16.04 27.33 -11.01
CA ARG A 86 -16.65 28.66 -11.21
C ARG A 86 -16.90 28.99 -12.69
N ASP A 87 -16.29 28.22 -13.60
CA ASP A 87 -16.51 28.24 -15.05
C ASP A 87 -17.52 27.14 -15.45
#